data_AF-A0A3M2GUP9-F1
#
_entry.id   AF-A0A3M2GUP9-F1
#
_cell.length_a   1.000
_cell.length_b   1.000
_cell.length_c   1.000
_cell.angle_alpha   90.00
_cell.angle_beta   90.00
_cell.angle_gamma   90.00
#
_symmetry.space_group_name_H-M   'P 1'
#
loop_
_entity.id
_entity.type
_entity.pdbx_description
1 polymer ?
#
loop_
_entity_poly.entity_id
_entity_poly.type
_entity_poly.pdbx_seq_one_letter_code
_entity_poly.pdbx_strand_id
1 'polypeptide(L)'
;GISPEVEAKVSRILEEANGLLQRLYAHFNRRTGQNLSPPRWEMRVSSRALRCYLRGDAGEENFSESTRQLARALENALLGSPVRVELRNHTIVIQPRS
;
A
#
# COMPACT_ATOMS: atom_id res chain seq x y z
N GLY A 1 -5.98 20.30 -1.80
CA GLY A 1 -5.10 19.27 -2.37
C GLY A 1 -4.69 18.32 -1.27
N ILE A 2 -4.03 17.21 -1.61
CA ILE A 2 -3.40 16.34 -0.61
C ILE A 2 -2.26 17.15 0.05
N SER A 3 -2.18 17.14 1.39
CA SER A 3 -1.08 17.82 2.08
C SER A 3 0.20 16.96 2.04
N PRO A 4 1.40 17.59 2.05
CA PRO A 4 2.67 16.86 2.12
C PRO A 4 2.79 15.95 3.34
N GLU A 5 2.15 16.32 4.46
CA GLU A 5 2.10 15.50 5.67
C GLU A 5 1.35 14.18 5.45
N VAL A 6 0.20 14.24 4.76
CA VAL A 6 -0.57 13.04 4.39
C VAL A 6 0.27 12.15 3.47
N GLU A 7 0.93 12.73 2.47
CA GLU A 7 1.82 12.00 1.56
C GLU A 7 2.96 11.29 2.31
N ALA A 8 3.67 12.00 3.19
CA ALA A 8 4.75 11.43 3.99
C ALA A 8 4.26 10.29 4.89
N LYS A 9 3.08 10.45 5.52
CA LYS A 9 2.50 9.43 6.38
C LYS A 9 2.12 8.17 5.60
N VAL A 10 1.53 8.34 4.43
CA VAL A 10 1.19 7.22 3.52
C VAL A 10 2.47 6.52 3.06
N SER A 11 3.49 7.27 2.61
CA SER A 11 4.77 6.71 2.15
C SER A 11 5.40 5.82 3.21
N ARG A 12 5.48 6.30 4.47
CA ARG A 12 6.05 5.53 5.58
C ARG A 12 5.32 4.20 5.81
N ILE A 13 3.99 4.21 5.76
CA ILE A 13 3.18 2.99 5.96
C ILE A 13 3.41 2.00 4.81
N LEU A 14 3.54 2.47 3.57
CA LEU A 14 3.86 1.61 2.43
C LEU A 14 5.28 1.03 2.53
N GLU A 15 6.25 1.81 3.01
CA GLU A 15 7.62 1.33 3.27
C GLU A 15 7.66 0.22 4.32
N GLU A 16 6.91 0.37 5.41
CA GLU A 16 6.77 -0.67 6.43
C GLU A 16 6.16 -1.96 5.85
N ALA A 17 5.08 -1.83 5.06
CA ALA A 17 4.46 -2.96 4.37
C ALA A 17 5.42 -3.65 3.39
N ASN A 18 6.19 -2.86 2.63
CA ASN A 18 7.21 -3.38 1.72
C ASN A 18 8.33 -4.12 2.46
N GLY A 19 8.79 -3.60 3.60
CA GLY A 19 9.79 -4.27 4.44
C GLY A 19 9.29 -5.61 5.01
N LEU A 20 8.01 -5.72 5.32
CA LEU A 20 7.39 -6.98 5.73
C LEU A 20 7.36 -8.00 4.58
N LEU A 21 6.92 -7.59 3.39
CA LEU A 21 6.91 -8.46 2.20
C LEU A 21 8.31 -8.94 1.82
N GLN A 22 9.31 -8.06 1.85
CA GLN A 22 10.70 -8.42 1.59
C GLN A 22 11.20 -9.50 2.55
N ARG A 23 10.94 -9.37 3.86
CA ARG A 23 11.34 -10.37 4.86
C ARG A 23 10.62 -11.71 4.66
N LEU A 24 9.33 -11.67 4.34
CA LEU A 24 8.54 -12.87 4.07
C LEU A 24 9.09 -13.64 2.86
N TYR A 25 9.33 -12.95 1.74
CA TYR A 25 9.85 -13.58 0.53
C TYR A 25 11.29 -14.05 0.70
N ALA A 26 12.14 -13.29 1.41
CA ALA A 26 13.50 -13.74 1.73
C ALA A 26 13.50 -15.03 2.55
N HIS A 27 12.60 -15.15 3.53
CA HIS A 27 12.43 -16.37 4.32
C HIS A 27 11.89 -17.54 3.49
N PHE A 28 10.89 -17.28 2.66
CA PHE A 28 10.31 -18.28 1.75
C PHE A 28 11.35 -18.81 0.75
N ASN A 29 12.07 -17.92 0.06
CA ASN A 29 13.12 -18.25 -0.89
C ASN A 29 14.22 -19.08 -0.22
N ARG A 30 14.65 -18.69 1.00
CA ARG A 30 15.64 -19.45 1.77
C ARG A 30 15.18 -20.87 2.10
N ARG A 31 13.89 -21.05 2.45
CA ARG A 31 13.34 -22.37 2.82
C ARG A 31 13.05 -23.27 1.64
N THR A 32 12.64 -22.70 0.51
CA THR A 32 12.17 -23.47 -0.66
C THR A 32 13.21 -23.59 -1.77
N GLY A 33 14.30 -22.81 -1.70
CA GLY A 33 15.28 -22.71 -2.78
C GLY A 33 14.77 -21.92 -3.99
N GLN A 34 13.57 -21.34 -3.93
CA GLN A 34 13.03 -20.51 -5.01
C GLN A 34 13.68 -19.13 -5.01
N ASN A 35 13.54 -18.41 -6.14
CA ASN A 35 13.98 -17.04 -6.29
C ASN A 35 12.84 -16.14 -6.76
N LEU A 36 11.81 -16.01 -5.92
CA LEU A 36 10.68 -15.14 -6.20
C LEU A 36 11.00 -13.70 -5.77
N SER A 37 10.62 -12.74 -6.61
CA SER A 37 10.70 -11.32 -6.25
C SER A 37 9.47 -10.91 -5.45
N PRO A 38 9.63 -10.22 -4.30
CA PRO A 38 8.49 -9.72 -3.54
C PRO A 38 7.74 -8.66 -4.34
N PRO A 39 6.41 -8.66 -4.32
CA PRO A 39 5.65 -7.54 -4.83
C PRO A 39 5.90 -6.30 -3.96
N ARG A 40 5.72 -5.12 -4.54
CA ARG A 40 6.03 -3.85 -3.90
C ARG A 40 4.86 -2.89 -4.03
N TRP A 41 4.42 -2.34 -2.92
CA TRP A 41 3.51 -1.20 -2.89
C TRP A 41 4.21 0.04 -3.45
N GLU A 42 3.59 0.63 -4.45
CA GLU A 42 3.97 1.92 -5.02
C GLU A 42 2.88 2.95 -4.77
N MET A 43 3.26 4.23 -4.78
CA MET A 43 2.36 5.36 -4.66
C MET A 43 2.52 6.28 -5.86
N ARG A 44 1.40 6.70 -6.47
CA ARG A 44 1.35 7.79 -7.44
C ARG A 44 0.63 8.97 -6.84
N VAL A 45 1.28 10.12 -6.89
CA VAL A 45 0.76 11.39 -6.38
C VAL A 45 0.20 12.22 -7.52
N SER A 46 -0.96 12.81 -7.29
CA SER A 46 -1.55 13.83 -8.15
C SER A 46 -2.13 14.93 -7.28
N SER A 47 -2.43 16.08 -7.90
CA SER A 47 -3.05 17.22 -7.19
C SER A 47 -4.40 16.90 -6.54
N ARG A 48 -5.07 15.82 -6.98
CA ARG A 48 -6.42 15.43 -6.53
C ARG A 48 -6.47 14.15 -5.70
N ALA A 49 -5.45 13.30 -5.77
CA ALA A 49 -5.44 12.01 -5.07
C ALA A 49 -4.04 11.41 -4.96
N LEU A 50 -3.83 10.59 -3.93
CA LEU A 50 -2.79 9.57 -3.88
C LEU A 50 -3.41 8.23 -4.29
N ARG A 51 -2.69 7.47 -5.10
CA ARG A 51 -3.07 6.10 -5.47
C ARG A 51 -1.98 5.14 -5.07
N CYS A 52 -2.31 4.17 -4.24
CA CYS A 52 -1.40 3.11 -3.82
C CYS A 52 -1.82 1.81 -4.51
N TYR A 53 -0.88 1.15 -5.17
CA TYR A 53 -1.12 -0.11 -5.88
C TYR A 53 0.06 -1.04 -5.66
N LEU A 54 -0.21 -2.34 -5.72
CA LEU A 54 0.80 -3.37 -5.58
C LEU A 54 1.36 -3.69 -6.96
N ARG A 55 2.68 -3.57 -7.14
CA ARG A 55 3.38 -3.95 -8.36
C ARG A 55 4.10 -5.28 -8.17
N GLY A 56 3.97 -6.18 -9.12
CA GLY A 56 4.71 -7.45 -9.16
C GLY A 56 3.95 -8.51 -9.96
N ASP A 57 4.59 -9.65 -10.17
CA ASP A 57 4.04 -10.74 -10.99
C ASP A 57 3.03 -11.61 -10.23
N ALA A 58 2.94 -11.42 -8.92
CA ALA A 58 1.97 -12.12 -8.10
C ALA A 58 0.60 -11.45 -8.27
N GLY A 59 -0.36 -12.18 -8.87
CA GLY A 59 -1.67 -11.63 -9.23
C GLY A 59 -2.38 -10.91 -8.08
N GLU A 60 -3.00 -9.77 -8.38
CA GLU A 60 -3.60 -8.83 -7.42
C GLU A 60 -4.63 -9.48 -6.48
N GLU A 61 -5.31 -10.52 -6.96
CA GLU A 61 -6.29 -11.31 -6.19
C GLU A 61 -5.68 -12.01 -4.97
N ASN A 62 -4.43 -12.48 -5.10
CA ASN A 62 -3.69 -13.16 -4.03
C ASN A 62 -3.41 -12.23 -2.84
N PHE A 63 -3.47 -10.92 -3.05
CA PHE A 63 -3.20 -9.89 -2.04
C PHE A 63 -4.46 -9.12 -1.65
N SER A 64 -5.65 -9.59 -2.02
CA SER A 64 -6.92 -8.93 -1.72
C SER A 64 -7.11 -8.64 -0.23
N GLU A 65 -6.87 -9.64 0.63
CA GLU A 65 -7.02 -9.47 2.07
C GLU A 65 -5.95 -8.56 2.68
N SER A 66 -4.67 -8.75 2.30
CA SER A 66 -3.60 -7.85 2.74
C SER A 66 -3.83 -6.40 2.28
N THR A 67 -4.41 -6.21 1.09
CA THR A 67 -4.78 -4.90 0.56
C THR A 67 -5.89 -4.26 1.40
N ARG A 68 -6.92 -5.04 1.78
CA ARG A 68 -7.97 -4.55 2.70
C ARG A 68 -7.40 -4.13 4.05
N GLN A 69 -6.48 -4.92 4.61
CA GLN A 69 -5.84 -4.61 5.88
C GLN A 69 -4.99 -3.34 5.80
N LEU A 70 -4.21 -3.19 4.71
CA LEU A 70 -3.44 -1.97 4.47
C LEU A 70 -4.35 -0.74 4.30
N ALA A 71 -5.46 -0.87 3.57
CA ALA A 71 -6.44 0.21 3.41
C ALA A 71 -7.00 0.67 4.78
N ARG A 72 -7.34 -0.28 5.66
CA ARG A 72 -7.79 0.01 7.03
C ARG A 72 -6.69 0.66 7.88
N ALA A 73 -5.45 0.20 7.75
CA ALA A 73 -4.32 0.79 8.46
C ALA A 73 -4.09 2.26 8.03
N LEU A 74 -4.18 2.53 6.73
CA LEU A 74 -4.10 3.89 6.18
C LEU A 74 -5.29 4.75 6.63
N GLU A 75 -6.50 4.21 6.62
CA GLU A 75 -7.70 4.90 7.11
C GLU A 75 -7.53 5.31 8.58
N ASN A 76 -7.11 4.36 9.43
CA ASN A 76 -6.85 4.63 10.85
C ASN A 76 -5.73 5.65 11.05
N ALA A 77 -4.64 5.54 10.29
CA ALA A 77 -3.53 6.48 10.37
C ALA A 77 -3.93 7.89 9.92
N LEU A 78 -4.91 8.01 9.01
CA LEU A 78 -5.39 9.28 8.47
C LEU A 78 -6.67 9.77 9.16
N LEU A 79 -7.07 9.15 10.28
CA LEU A 79 -8.16 9.67 11.12
C LEU A 79 -7.92 11.13 11.49
N GLY A 80 -8.95 11.96 11.34
CA GLY A 80 -8.88 13.41 11.58
C GLY A 80 -8.24 14.22 10.45
N SER A 81 -7.61 13.58 9.46
CA SER A 81 -7.10 14.29 8.27
C SER A 81 -8.26 14.64 7.31
N PRO A 82 -8.16 15.72 6.51
CA PRO A 82 -9.20 16.14 5.56
C PRO A 82 -9.22 15.27 4.29
N VAL A 83 -8.98 13.96 4.43
CA VAL A 83 -8.92 12.97 3.35
C VAL A 83 -9.76 11.75 3.70
N ARG A 84 -10.19 11.03 2.68
CA ARG A 84 -10.84 9.72 2.77
C ARG A 84 -10.00 8.68 2.07
N VAL A 85 -10.08 7.44 2.55
CA VAL A 85 -9.42 6.28 1.98
C VAL A 85 -10.49 5.37 1.38
N GLU A 86 -10.31 4.96 0.13
CA GLU A 86 -11.22 4.07 -0.58
C GLU A 86 -10.45 2.95 -1.25
N LEU A 87 -10.98 1.73 -1.18
CA LEU A 87 -10.44 0.59 -1.93
C LEU A 87 -11.25 0.42 -3.22
N ARG A 88 -10.58 0.52 -4.38
CA ARG A 88 -11.19 0.36 -5.71
C ARG A 88 -10.32 -0.60 -6.52
N ASN A 89 -10.85 -1.78 -6.88
CA ASN A 89 -10.16 -2.76 -7.73
C ASN A 89 -8.68 -2.94 -7.34
N HIS A 90 -8.43 -3.39 -6.10
CA HIS A 90 -7.07 -3.60 -5.53
C HIS A 90 -6.17 -2.36 -5.40
N THR A 91 -6.67 -1.17 -5.77
CA THR A 91 -5.98 0.10 -5.60
C THR A 91 -6.57 0.86 -4.41
N ILE A 92 -5.71 1.32 -3.51
CA ILE A 92 -6.10 2.19 -2.40
C ILE A 92 -6.01 3.63 -2.91
N VAL A 93 -7.13 4.35 -2.90
CA VAL A 93 -7.24 5.73 -3.34
C VAL A 93 -7.46 6.62 -2.13
N ILE A 94 -6.60 7.62 -1.98
CA ILE A 94 -6.69 8.61 -0.91
C ILE A 94 -6.95 9.96 -1.56
N GLN A 95 -8.03 10.62 -1.17
CA GLN A 95 -8.48 11.86 -1.80
C GLN A 95 -9.12 12.81 -0.77
N PRO A 96 -9.16 14.12 -1.01
CA PRO A 96 -9.78 15.07 -0.09
C PRO A 96 -11.24 14.70 0.24
N ARG A 97 -11.65 14.95 1.50
CA ARG A 97 -13.07 14.96 1.86
C ARG A 97 -13.70 16.21 1.23
N SER A 98 -14.79 16.02 0.50
CA SER A 98 -15.59 17.12 -0.04
C SER A 98 -16.35 17.82 1.07
#